data_AF-A0A1Z5ISS8-F1
#
_entry.id   AF-A0A1Z5ISS8-F1
#
_cell.length_a   1.000
_cell.length_b   1.000
_cell.length_c   1.000
_cell.angle_alpha   90.00
_cell.angle_beta   90.00
_cell.angle_gamma   90.00
#
_symmetry.space_group_name_H-M   'P 1'
#
loop_
_entity.id
_entity.type
_entity.pdbx_description
1 polymer ?
#
loop_
_entity_poly.entity_id
_entity_poly.type
_entity_poly.pdbx_seq_one_letter_code
_entity_poly.pdbx_strand_id
1 'polypeptide(L)'
;MPKHDQSRFAGLNTNRRFEIAKQLAADYHLDVSQVLFTYLKVAEPILAKNQAAKQISETAQRKIDERFEQALTKLSQIKKG
;
A
#
# COMPACT_ATOMS: atom_id res chain seq x y z
N MET A 1 17.59 18.07 9.41
CA MET A 1 16.87 17.86 8.13
C MET A 1 15.60 17.09 8.43
N PRO A 2 14.40 17.60 8.12
CA PRO A 2 13.18 16.87 8.46
C PRO A 2 13.16 15.59 7.61
N LYS A 3 12.96 14.46 8.30
CA LYS A 3 12.86 13.13 7.71
C LYS A 3 11.74 13.18 6.67
N HIS A 4 12.03 12.77 5.44
CA HIS A 4 10.97 12.42 4.48
C HIS A 4 9.95 11.57 5.25
N ASP A 5 8.70 12.03 5.36
CA ASP A 5 7.56 11.23 5.77
C ASP A 5 7.36 10.15 4.69
N GLN A 6 8.26 9.17 4.66
CA GLN A 6 8.16 8.02 3.78
C GLN A 6 6.99 7.21 4.31
N SER A 7 5.89 7.23 3.57
CA SER A 7 4.74 6.37 3.80
C SER A 7 5.18 4.97 4.21
N ARG A 8 4.55 4.44 5.27
CA ARG A 8 4.72 3.05 5.72
C ARG A 8 4.44 2.02 4.61
N PHE A 9 3.76 2.42 3.54
CA PHE A 9 3.44 1.60 2.38
C PHE A 9 4.35 1.84 1.17
N ALA A 10 5.19 2.89 1.16
CA ALA A 10 6.06 3.21 0.02
C ALA A 10 6.98 2.05 -0.36
N GLY A 11 7.43 1.27 0.63
CA GLY A 11 8.27 0.11 0.38
C GLY A 11 7.57 -1.07 -0.32
N LEU A 12 6.24 -1.04 -0.50
CA LEU A 12 5.50 -2.03 -1.29
C LEU A 12 5.80 -1.96 -2.79
N ASN A 13 6.35 -0.83 -3.28
CA ASN A 13 6.85 -0.70 -4.65
C ASN A 13 8.33 -1.13 -4.81
N THR A 14 8.95 -1.65 -3.76
CA THR A 14 10.39 -1.97 -3.73
C THR A 14 10.63 -3.46 -3.50
N ASN A 15 11.91 -3.86 -3.45
CA ASN A 15 12.30 -5.23 -3.07
C ASN A 15 11.91 -5.59 -1.62
N ARG A 16 11.52 -4.61 -0.78
CA ARG A 16 11.03 -4.85 0.60
C ARG A 16 9.54 -5.18 0.68
N ARG A 17 8.83 -5.26 -0.46
CA ARG A 17 7.36 -5.45 -0.49
C ARG A 17 6.87 -6.64 0.32
N PHE A 18 7.61 -7.76 0.33
CA PHE A 18 7.22 -8.96 1.07
C PHE A 18 7.38 -8.79 2.58
N GLU A 19 8.45 -8.15 3.05
CA GLU A 19 8.65 -7.89 4.48
C GLU A 19 7.57 -6.95 5.02
N ILE A 20 7.25 -5.89 4.26
CA ILE A 20 6.21 -4.94 4.64
C ILE A 20 4.83 -5.60 4.60
N ALA A 21 4.54 -6.38 3.57
CA ALA A 21 3.27 -7.10 3.48
C ALA A 21 3.09 -8.12 4.62
N LYS A 22 4.17 -8.76 5.07
CA LYS A 22 4.17 -9.62 6.28
C LYS A 22 3.82 -8.84 7.54
N GLN A 23 4.42 -7.67 7.75
CA GLN A 23 4.10 -6.81 8.90
C GLN A 23 2.64 -6.36 8.87
N LEU A 24 2.16 -5.88 7.72
CA LEU A 24 0.78 -5.44 7.56
C LEU A 24 -0.23 -6.59 7.71
N ALA A 25 0.10 -7.78 7.24
CA ALA A 25 -0.71 -8.98 7.42
C ALA A 25 -0.91 -9.28 8.91
N ALA A 26 0.15 -9.15 9.72
CA ALA A 26 0.05 -9.30 11.17
C ALA A 26 -0.81 -8.19 11.81
N ASP A 27 -0.57 -6.92 11.47
CA ASP A 27 -1.29 -5.76 12.04
C ASP A 27 -2.80 -5.81 11.76
N TYR A 28 -3.19 -6.19 10.54
CA TYR A 28 -4.59 -6.23 10.10
C TYR A 28 -5.22 -7.61 10.24
N HIS A 29 -4.49 -8.61 10.74
CA HIS A 29 -4.90 -10.02 10.81
C HIS A 29 -5.34 -10.60 9.44
N LEU A 30 -4.69 -10.15 8.36
CA LEU A 30 -4.95 -10.57 6.98
C LEU A 30 -3.89 -11.57 6.50
N ASP A 31 -4.13 -12.20 5.35
CA ASP A 31 -3.10 -12.98 4.67
C ASP A 31 -2.16 -12.07 3.86
N VAL A 32 -0.88 -12.43 3.78
CA VAL A 32 0.13 -11.67 3.02
C VAL A 32 -0.29 -11.48 1.57
N SER A 33 -0.88 -12.52 0.96
CA SER A 33 -1.42 -12.46 -0.40
C SER A 33 -2.54 -11.44 -0.52
N GLN A 34 -3.47 -11.39 0.44
CA GLN A 34 -4.57 -10.40 0.46
C GLN A 34 -4.02 -8.98 0.52
N VAL A 35 -3.00 -8.72 1.36
CA VAL A 35 -2.34 -7.42 1.45
C VAL A 35 -1.70 -7.02 0.12
N LEU A 36 -0.92 -7.91 -0.50
CA LEU A 36 -0.25 -7.63 -1.78
C LEU A 36 -1.25 -7.42 -2.93
N PHE A 37 -2.27 -8.27 -3.05
CA PHE A 37 -3.30 -8.11 -4.07
C PHE A 37 -4.11 -6.83 -3.89
N THR A 38 -4.43 -6.47 -2.64
CA THR A 38 -5.14 -5.22 -2.33
C THR A 38 -4.30 -4.02 -2.72
N TYR A 39 -2.99 -4.06 -2.44
CA TYR A 39 -2.08 -3.00 -2.84
C TYR A 39 -2.05 -2.81 -4.36
N LEU A 40 -1.90 -3.90 -5.11
CA LEU A 40 -1.90 -3.87 -6.58
C LEU A 40 -3.20 -3.26 -7.13
N LYS A 41 -4.37 -3.69 -6.62
CA LYS A 41 -5.67 -3.15 -7.06
C LYS A 41 -5.83 -1.65 -6.77
N VAL A 42 -5.27 -1.15 -5.68
CA VAL A 42 -5.33 0.28 -5.33
C VAL A 42 -4.33 1.09 -6.13
N ALA A 43 -3.10 0.58 -6.28
CA ALA A 43 -2.00 1.30 -6.89
C ALA A 43 -2.12 1.37 -8.42
N GLU A 44 -2.50 0.27 -9.08
CA GLU A 44 -2.58 0.17 -10.54
C GLU A 44 -3.33 1.36 -11.19
N PRO A 45 -4.58 1.70 -10.85
CA PRO A 45 -5.28 2.81 -11.51
C PRO A 45 -4.71 4.20 -11.22
N ILE A 46 -3.90 4.35 -10.17
CA ILE A 46 -3.24 5.61 -9.80
C ILE A 46 -1.91 5.74 -10.54
N LEU A 47 -1.16 4.64 -10.64
CA LEU A 47 0.12 4.57 -11.34
C LEU A 47 -0.06 4.54 -12.86
N ALA A 48 -1.11 3.90 -13.36
CA ALA A 48 -1.46 3.88 -14.79
C ALA A 48 -1.67 5.30 -15.37
N LYS A 49 -2.19 6.22 -14.55
CA LYS A 49 -2.35 7.64 -14.93
C LYS A 49 -1.04 8.43 -14.91
N ASN A 50 0.02 7.88 -14.33
CA ASN A 50 1.33 8.50 -14.16
C ASN A 50 2.46 7.75 -14.89
N GLN A 51 2.13 6.89 -15.88
CA GLN A 51 3.08 6.00 -16.58
C GLN A 51 4.29 6.72 -17.22
N ALA A 52 4.18 8.02 -17.52
CA ALA A 52 5.29 8.80 -18.07
C ALA A 52 6.35 9.20 -17.04
N ALA A 53 6.06 9.09 -15.74
CA ALA A 53 6.96 9.52 -14.68
C ALA A 53 7.89 8.36 -14.24
N LYS A 54 9.20 8.60 -14.28
CA LYS A 54 10.23 7.66 -13.75
C LYS A 54 10.10 7.44 -12.22
N GLN A 55 9.31 8.27 -11.54
CA GLN A 55 9.11 8.23 -10.09
C GLN A 55 7.64 8.50 -9.77
N ILE A 56 7.15 7.84 -8.72
CA ILE A 56 5.81 8.07 -8.18
C ILE A 56 5.82 9.45 -7.51
N SER A 57 4.94 10.35 -7.93
CA SER A 57 4.81 11.66 -7.28
C SER A 57 4.31 11.51 -5.84
N GLU A 58 4.70 12.42 -4.95
CA GLU A 58 4.25 12.41 -3.56
C GLU A 58 2.72 12.43 -3.44
N THR A 59 2.05 13.17 -4.32
CA THR A 59 0.57 13.21 -4.41
C THR A 59 -0.02 11.84 -4.80
N ALA A 60 0.61 11.13 -5.73
CA ALA A 60 0.18 9.79 -6.11
C ALA A 60 0.41 8.78 -4.97
N GLN A 61 1.58 8.84 -4.32
CA GLN A 61 1.91 7.98 -3.18
C GLN A 61 0.90 8.18 -2.04
N ARG A 62 0.64 9.42 -1.64
CA ARG A 62 -0.33 9.74 -0.57
C ARG A 62 -1.73 9.21 -0.88
N LYS A 63 -2.17 9.32 -2.13
CA LYS A 63 -3.46 8.79 -2.57
C LYS A 63 -3.52 7.26 -2.54
N ILE A 64 -2.42 6.60 -2.87
CA ILE A 64 -2.28 5.14 -2.74
C ILE A 64 -2.39 4.78 -1.25
N ASP A 65 -1.67 5.48 -0.38
CA ASP A 65 -1.62 5.20 1.04
C ASP A 65 -3.00 5.28 1.71
N GLU A 66 -3.70 6.39 1.50
CA GLU A 66 -5.03 6.62 2.07
C GLU A 66 -6.04 5.54 1.63
N ARG A 67 -6.06 5.23 0.33
CA ARG A 67 -6.98 4.21 -0.22
C ARG A 67 -6.61 2.81 0.22
N PHE A 68 -5.32 2.53 0.34
CA PHE A 68 -4.83 1.23 0.75
C PHE A 68 -5.13 0.97 2.22
N GLU A 69 -4.88 1.94 3.10
CA GLU A 69 -5.22 1.83 4.53
C GLU A 69 -6.72 1.63 4.76
N GLN A 70 -7.56 2.37 4.03
CA GLN A 70 -9.01 2.17 4.05
C GLN A 70 -9.41 0.76 3.60
N ALA A 71 -8.77 0.23 2.56
CA ALA A 71 -9.04 -1.11 2.07
C ALA A 71 -8.63 -2.20 3.08
N LEU A 72 -7.44 -2.09 3.66
CA LEU A 72 -6.96 -3.03 4.69
C LEU A 72 -7.87 -3.03 5.92
N THR A 73 -8.31 -1.84 6.37
CA THR A 73 -9.23 -1.72 7.51
C THR A 73 -10.56 -2.42 7.25
N LYS A 74 -11.16 -2.19 6.07
CA LYS A 74 -12.41 -2.86 5.68
C LYS A 74 -12.25 -4.38 5.57
N LEU A 75 -11.16 -4.85 4.96
CA LEU A 75 -10.87 -6.28 4.83
C LEU A 75 -10.69 -6.94 6.20
N SER A 76 -10.01 -6.28 7.13
CA SER A 76 -9.82 -6.76 8.50
C SER A 76 -11.14 -6.88 9.25
N GLN A 77 -12.08 -5.96 9.02
CA GLN A 77 -13.42 -5.99 9.62
C GLN A 77 -14.27 -7.13 9.07
N ILE A 78 -14.24 -7.37 7.75
CA ILE A 78 -14.98 -8.47 7.11
C ILE A 78 -14.55 -9.83 7.65
N LYS A 79 -13.24 -10.03 7.90
CA LYS A 79 -12.72 -11.29 8.44
C LYS A 79 -13.12 -11.55 9.91
N LYS A 80 -13.58 -10.52 10.63
CA LYS A 80 -14.06 -10.63 12.02
C LYS A 80 -15.58 -10.86 12.12
N GLY A 81 -16.30 -10.79 11.00
CA GLY A 81 -17.75 -11.02 10.92
C GLY A 81 -18.12 -12.45 10.59
#